data_AF-A0A5C3NG08-F1
#
_entry.id   AF-A0A5C3NG08-F1
#
_cell.length_a   1.000
_cell.length_b   1.000
_cell.length_c   1.000
_cell.angle_alpha   90.00
_cell.angle_beta   90.00
_cell.angle_gamma   90.00
#
_symmetry.space_group_name_H-M   'P 1'
#
loop_
_entity.id
_entity.type
_entity.pdbx_description
1 polymer ?
#
loop_
_entity_poly.entity_id
_entity_poly.type
_entity_poly.pdbx_seq_one_letter_code
_entity_poly.pdbx_strand_id
1 'polypeptide(L)'
;MAGSVFVKARAVAFSIMAFISLLWIVLLCLEIFFRWNVSDTRERSFAVLLLVVNTLTIIMLPLLILTTFRVWLDAARLFFLLIAHIGVAVAYVLWSPRFQCPDETPDQQGICMLINTYILIASWIIPAFLLTYAIFLLVVVYRLPRLLPSRESTLPEDPEKPLARASTLPLQTADEHALAVPSGTRDSSQRMKELLAAVFSEDPSTSVPDPTSIRKDNRKSLSGSHSGKRDRRLSKPVPLNYI
;
A
#
# COMPACT_ATOMS: atom_id res chain seq x y z
N MET A 1 -16.45 -22.72 1.83
CA MET A 1 -16.46 -22.07 0.49
C MET A 1 -16.53 -20.53 0.56
N ALA A 2 -17.24 -19.91 1.51
CA ALA A 2 -17.32 -18.44 1.60
C ALA A 2 -15.96 -17.71 1.71
N GLY A 3 -14.97 -18.32 2.38
CA GLY A 3 -13.65 -17.71 2.55
C GLY A 3 -12.86 -17.52 1.24
N SER A 4 -12.97 -18.44 0.27
CA SER A 4 -12.23 -18.32 -0.99
C SER A 4 -12.81 -17.25 -1.92
N VAL A 5 -14.12 -17.00 -1.84
CA VAL A 5 -14.79 -15.92 -2.60
C VAL A 5 -14.37 -14.56 -2.06
N PHE A 6 -14.29 -14.39 -0.73
CA PHE A 6 -13.84 -13.15 -0.11
C PHE A 6 -12.40 -12.79 -0.48
N VAL A 7 -11.48 -13.75 -0.41
CA VAL A 7 -10.07 -13.51 -0.76
C VAL A 7 -9.91 -13.14 -2.24
N LYS A 8 -10.65 -13.82 -3.13
CA LYS A 8 -10.67 -13.49 -4.57
C LYS A 8 -11.22 -12.08 -4.83
N ALA A 9 -12.36 -11.73 -4.23
CA ALA A 9 -12.96 -10.41 -4.38
C ALA A 9 -12.02 -9.30 -3.88
N ARG A 10 -11.37 -9.52 -2.73
CA ARG A 10 -10.37 -8.60 -2.16
C ARG A 10 -9.18 -8.41 -3.08
N ALA A 11 -8.62 -9.50 -3.62
CA ALA A 11 -7.51 -9.46 -4.57
C ALA A 11 -7.88 -8.69 -5.85
N VAL A 12 -9.06 -8.94 -6.41
CA VAL A 12 -9.56 -8.22 -7.60
C VAL A 12 -9.74 -6.73 -7.32
N ALA A 13 -10.38 -6.37 -6.20
CA ALA A 13 -10.60 -4.98 -5.83
C ALA A 13 -9.27 -4.22 -5.66
N PHE A 14 -8.31 -4.80 -4.94
CA PHE A 14 -7.00 -4.18 -4.76
C PHE A 14 -6.17 -4.15 -6.04
N SER A 15 -6.30 -5.15 -6.92
CA SER A 15 -5.64 -5.13 -8.24
C SER A 15 -6.17 -3.98 -9.11
N ILE A 16 -7.49 -3.75 -9.11
CA ILE A 16 -8.10 -2.64 -9.86
C ILE A 16 -7.66 -1.30 -9.27
N MET A 17 -7.67 -1.15 -7.94
CA MET A 17 -7.19 0.08 -7.28
C MET A 17 -5.70 0.35 -7.56
N ALA A 18 -4.87 -0.69 -7.55
CA ALA A 18 -3.45 -0.57 -7.87
C ALA A 18 -3.23 -0.16 -9.33
N PHE A 19 -4.00 -0.73 -10.26
CA PHE A 19 -3.93 -0.36 -11.68
C PHE A 19 -4.35 1.10 -11.91
N ILE A 20 -5.45 1.53 -11.31
CA ILE A 20 -5.92 2.93 -11.38
C ILE A 20 -4.87 3.88 -10.79
N SER A 21 -4.28 3.52 -9.64
CA SER A 21 -3.24 4.33 -9.01
C SER A 21 -1.98 4.41 -9.87
N LEU A 22 -1.57 3.32 -10.53
CA LEU A 22 -0.43 3.31 -11.46
C LEU A 22 -0.70 4.20 -12.67
N LEU A 23 -1.87 4.08 -13.29
CA LEU A 23 -2.27 4.94 -14.40
C LEU A 23 -2.23 6.42 -13.97
N TRP A 24 -2.70 6.71 -12.75
CA TRP A 24 -2.68 8.05 -12.18
C TRP A 24 -1.26 8.57 -11.97
N ILE A 25 -0.34 7.76 -11.44
CA ILE A 25 1.08 8.14 -11.32
C ILE A 25 1.68 8.46 -12.69
N VAL A 26 1.40 7.65 -13.71
CA VAL A 26 1.89 7.92 -15.07
C VAL A 26 1.37 9.26 -15.58
N LEU A 27 0.07 9.55 -15.40
CA LEU A 27 -0.52 10.84 -15.78
C LEU A 27 0.09 12.01 -15.02
N LEU A 28 0.32 11.87 -13.70
CA LEU A 28 0.98 12.89 -12.88
C LEU A 28 2.44 13.11 -13.29
N CYS A 29 3.16 12.04 -13.60
CA CYS A 29 4.53 12.15 -14.12
C CYS A 29 4.53 12.92 -15.43
N LEU A 30 3.65 12.58 -16.38
CA LEU A 30 3.52 13.31 -17.65
C LEU A 30 3.17 14.78 -17.42
N GLU A 31 2.23 15.08 -16.53
CA GLU A 31 1.87 16.45 -16.18
C GLU A 31 3.08 17.23 -15.62
N ILE A 32 3.80 16.63 -14.67
CA ILE A 32 5.01 17.22 -14.09
C ILE A 32 6.03 17.51 -15.19
N PHE A 33 6.26 16.57 -16.12
CA PHE A 33 7.20 16.77 -17.23
C PHE A 33 6.76 17.90 -18.18
N PHE A 34 5.47 17.96 -18.55
CA PHE A 34 4.97 18.99 -19.45
C PHE A 34 4.94 20.38 -18.81
N ARG A 35 4.58 20.48 -17.53
CA ARG A 35 4.45 21.76 -16.81
C ARG A 35 5.71 22.18 -16.05
N TRP A 36 6.77 21.36 -16.02
CA TRP A 36 7.97 21.65 -15.19
C TRP A 36 8.55 23.04 -15.41
N ASN A 37 8.58 23.52 -16.65
CA ASN A 37 9.22 24.80 -16.98
C ASN A 37 8.35 26.03 -16.68
N VAL A 38 7.03 25.85 -16.62
CA VAL A 38 6.06 26.95 -16.46
C VAL A 38 5.49 27.00 -15.04
N SER A 39 5.48 25.86 -14.35
CA SER A 39 4.81 25.71 -13.06
C SER A 39 5.57 26.39 -11.91
N ASP A 40 4.82 27.02 -11.01
CA ASP A 40 5.34 27.63 -9.80
C ASP A 40 5.91 26.59 -8.82
N THR A 41 6.82 27.03 -7.94
CA THR A 41 7.43 26.15 -6.92
C THR A 41 6.38 25.47 -6.01
N ARG A 42 5.26 26.15 -5.75
CA ARG A 42 4.16 25.62 -4.93
C ARG A 42 3.40 24.51 -5.64
N GLU A 43 3.07 24.70 -6.91
CA GLU A 43 2.41 23.68 -7.74
C GLU A 43 3.27 22.42 -7.84
N ARG A 44 4.58 22.59 -8.08
CA ARG A 44 5.54 21.47 -8.11
C ARG A 44 5.55 20.71 -6.79
N SER A 45 5.54 21.42 -5.67
CA SER A 45 5.51 20.80 -4.33
C SER A 45 4.23 19.99 -4.11
N PHE A 46 3.08 20.51 -4.56
CA PHE A 46 1.80 19.79 -4.50
C PHE A 46 1.77 18.55 -5.40
N ALA A 47 2.26 18.67 -6.64
CA ALA A 47 2.34 17.54 -7.56
C ALA A 47 3.25 16.43 -7.00
N VAL A 48 4.39 16.79 -6.40
CA VAL A 48 5.27 15.85 -5.70
C VAL A 48 4.56 15.21 -4.52
N LEU A 49 3.83 15.97 -3.71
CA LEU A 49 3.08 15.43 -2.57
C LEU A 49 1.98 14.45 -3.01
N LEU A 50 1.26 14.77 -4.09
CA LEU A 50 0.28 13.88 -4.69
C LEU A 50 0.94 12.59 -5.21
N LEU A 51 2.11 12.71 -5.86
CA LEU A 51 2.91 11.56 -6.32
C LEU A 51 3.38 10.69 -5.15
N VAL A 52 3.86 11.28 -4.06
CA VAL A 52 4.27 10.56 -2.84
C VAL A 52 3.09 9.80 -2.24
N VAL A 53 1.92 10.42 -2.09
CA VAL A 53 0.73 9.75 -1.54
C VAL A 53 0.24 8.62 -2.44
N ASN A 54 0.29 8.80 -3.76
CA ASN A 54 -0.02 7.72 -4.70
C ASN A 54 1.01 6.59 -4.66
N THR A 55 2.29 6.90 -4.52
CA THR A 55 3.36 5.90 -4.37
C THR A 55 3.19 5.09 -3.08
N LEU A 56 2.89 5.77 -1.97
CA LEU A 56 2.56 5.10 -0.70
C LEU A 56 1.35 4.19 -0.86
N THR A 57 0.35 4.60 -1.65
CA THR A 57 -0.83 3.78 -1.93
C THR A 57 -0.49 2.52 -2.72
N ILE A 58 0.34 2.63 -3.76
CA ILE A 58 0.83 1.48 -4.54
C ILE A 58 1.64 0.52 -3.68
N ILE A 59 2.41 1.00 -2.70
CA ILE A 59 3.18 0.12 -1.81
C ILE A 59 2.26 -0.52 -0.76
N MET A 60 1.31 0.24 -0.21
CA MET A 60 0.40 -0.24 0.83
C MET A 60 -0.63 -1.25 0.31
N LEU A 61 -1.10 -1.13 -0.94
CA LEU A 61 -2.08 -2.05 -1.55
C LEU A 61 -1.60 -3.51 -1.58
N PRO A 62 -0.41 -3.85 -2.12
CA PRO A 62 0.19 -5.19 -2.02
C PRO A 62 0.43 -5.63 -0.58
N LEU A 63 0.85 -4.73 0.31
CA LEU A 63 1.00 -5.07 1.73
C LEU A 63 -0.33 -5.48 2.36
N LEU A 64 -1.44 -4.86 1.98
CA LEU A 64 -2.80 -5.24 2.41
C LEU A 64 -3.20 -6.62 1.87
N ILE A 65 -2.78 -6.97 0.65
CA ILE A 65 -3.00 -8.30 0.04
C ILE A 65 -2.19 -9.38 0.75
N LEU A 66 -0.90 -9.12 1.01
CA LEU A 66 0.05 -10.13 1.53
C LEU A 66 -0.11 -10.38 3.03
N THR A 67 -0.58 -9.39 3.79
CA THR A 67 -0.70 -9.55 5.25
C THR A 67 -1.95 -10.34 5.63
N THR A 68 -1.81 -11.23 6.62
CA THR A 68 -2.92 -11.99 7.19
C THR A 68 -4.02 -11.04 7.65
N PHE A 69 -5.27 -11.35 7.27
CA PHE A 69 -6.41 -10.49 7.53
C PHE A 69 -6.63 -10.29 9.04
N ARG A 70 -6.21 -9.14 9.56
CA ARG A 70 -6.53 -8.65 10.90
C ARG A 70 -7.42 -7.43 10.76
N VAL A 71 -8.69 -7.57 11.07
CA VAL A 71 -9.74 -6.54 10.86
C VAL A 71 -9.30 -5.16 11.38
N TRP A 72 -8.76 -5.11 12.59
CA TRP A 72 -8.30 -3.86 13.22
C TRP A 72 -7.15 -3.18 12.48
N LEU A 73 -6.18 -3.98 12.02
CA LEU A 73 -4.97 -3.47 11.39
C LEU A 73 -5.24 -3.06 9.93
N ASP A 74 -6.12 -3.80 9.25
CA ASP A 74 -6.62 -3.47 7.91
C ASP A 74 -7.42 -2.16 7.93
N ALA A 75 -8.32 -2.01 8.91
CA ALA A 75 -9.09 -0.78 9.11
C ALA A 75 -8.18 0.43 9.38
N ALA A 76 -7.18 0.30 10.25
CA ALA A 76 -6.24 1.38 10.55
C ALA A 76 -5.45 1.83 9.30
N ARG A 77 -4.98 0.88 8.49
CA ARG A 77 -4.25 1.18 7.24
C ARG A 77 -5.14 1.84 6.20
N LEU A 78 -6.36 1.35 6.01
CA LEU A 78 -7.33 1.96 5.10
C LEU A 78 -7.71 3.37 5.55
N PHE A 79 -7.90 3.57 6.85
CA PHE A 79 -8.22 4.88 7.42
C PHE A 79 -7.06 5.87 7.25
N PHE A 80 -5.82 5.41 7.47
CA PHE A 80 -4.62 6.22 7.19
C PHE A 80 -4.54 6.63 5.72
N LEU A 81 -4.75 5.70 4.79
CA LEU A 81 -4.78 6.01 3.35
C LEU A 81 -5.92 6.98 3.01
N LEU A 82 -7.11 6.78 3.58
CA LEU A 82 -8.26 7.65 3.35
C LEU A 82 -7.99 9.08 3.83
N ILE A 83 -7.46 9.25 5.05
CA ILE A 83 -7.07 10.56 5.58
C ILE A 83 -6.00 11.20 4.72
N ALA A 84 -4.98 10.45 4.29
CA ALA A 84 -3.93 10.98 3.45
C ALA A 84 -4.51 11.53 2.14
N HIS A 85 -5.32 10.74 1.42
CA HIS A 85 -5.92 11.18 0.15
C HIS A 85 -6.92 12.32 0.32
N ILE A 86 -7.82 12.26 1.31
CA ILE A 86 -8.75 13.36 1.61
C ILE A 86 -7.97 14.61 1.99
N GLY A 87 -6.92 14.49 2.80
CA GLY A 87 -6.06 15.59 3.21
C GLY A 87 -5.41 16.28 2.02
N VAL A 88 -4.87 15.51 1.07
CA VAL A 88 -4.31 16.08 -0.17
C VAL A 88 -5.39 16.72 -1.04
N ALA A 89 -6.55 16.08 -1.21
CA ALA A 89 -7.65 16.62 -2.02
C ALA A 89 -8.19 17.93 -1.42
N VAL A 90 -8.40 17.98 -0.10
CA VAL A 90 -8.85 19.19 0.60
C VAL A 90 -7.78 20.29 0.53
N ALA A 91 -6.51 19.94 0.74
CA ALA A 91 -5.42 20.90 0.57
C ALA A 91 -5.38 21.44 -0.87
N TYR A 92 -5.58 20.59 -1.87
CA TYR A 92 -5.65 21.03 -3.27
C TYR A 92 -6.80 22.00 -3.51
N VAL A 93 -8.01 21.71 -3.01
CA VAL A 93 -9.17 22.61 -3.14
C VAL A 93 -8.91 23.97 -2.49
N LEU A 94 -8.31 23.99 -1.29
CA LEU A 94 -8.02 25.23 -0.56
C LEU A 94 -6.94 26.08 -1.25
N TRP A 95 -5.99 25.44 -1.95
CA TRP A 95 -4.94 26.14 -2.68
C TRP A 95 -5.28 26.45 -4.13
N SER A 96 -6.22 25.73 -4.74
CA SER A 96 -6.64 25.88 -6.13
C SER A 96 -6.92 27.32 -6.57
N PRO A 97 -7.66 28.17 -5.81
CA PRO A 97 -7.94 29.54 -6.24
C PRO A 97 -6.71 30.46 -6.27
N ARG A 98 -5.56 30.02 -5.73
CA ARG A 98 -4.30 30.78 -5.80
C ARG A 98 -3.53 30.53 -7.09
N PHE A 99 -3.87 29.51 -7.87
CA PHE A 99 -3.25 29.24 -9.16
C PHE A 99 -3.88 30.16 -10.20
N GLN A 100 -3.31 31.36 -10.35
CA GLN A 100 -3.69 32.27 -11.42
C GLN A 100 -3.11 31.72 -12.73
N CYS A 101 -3.97 31.32 -13.67
CA CYS A 101 -3.54 31.02 -15.01
C CYS A 101 -3.04 32.35 -15.64
N PRO A 102 -1.85 32.38 -16.28
CA PRO A 102 -1.37 33.60 -16.90
C PRO A 102 -2.33 34.06 -18.01
N ASP A 103 -2.72 35.34 -17.98
CA ASP A 103 -3.72 35.96 -18.85
C ASP A 103 -3.19 36.24 -20.28
N GLU A 104 -2.46 35.30 -20.88
CA GLU A 104 -1.89 35.53 -22.22
C GLU A 104 -2.90 35.29 -23.35
N THR A 105 -3.76 34.26 -23.24
CA THR A 105 -4.81 33.97 -24.23
C THR A 105 -6.04 33.30 -23.60
N PRO A 106 -7.27 33.57 -24.11
CA PRO A 106 -8.50 32.94 -23.59
C PRO A 106 -8.48 31.41 -23.73
N ASP A 107 -7.82 30.88 -24.78
CA ASP A 107 -7.72 29.44 -25.01
C ASP A 107 -6.83 28.75 -23.95
N GLN A 108 -5.72 29.38 -23.55
CA GLN A 108 -4.85 28.84 -22.49
C GLN A 108 -5.53 28.84 -21.12
N GLN A 109 -6.33 29.86 -20.82
CA GLN A 109 -7.10 29.91 -19.59
C GLN A 109 -8.09 28.74 -19.49
N GLY A 110 -8.78 28.43 -20.59
CA GLY A 110 -9.69 27.28 -20.66
C GLY A 110 -8.99 25.95 -20.39
N ILE A 111 -7.84 25.70 -21.03
CA ILE A 111 -7.06 24.47 -20.85
C ILE A 111 -6.54 24.34 -19.41
N CYS A 112 -6.06 25.44 -18.83
CA CYS A 112 -5.57 25.48 -17.45
C CYS A 112 -6.66 25.12 -16.43
N MET A 113 -7.85 25.72 -16.53
CA MET A 113 -8.99 25.38 -15.66
C MET A 113 -9.47 23.94 -15.87
N LEU A 114 -9.46 23.46 -17.11
CA LEU A 114 -9.85 22.11 -17.45
C LEU A 114 -8.92 21.07 -16.79
N ILE A 115 -7.61 21.26 -16.88
CA ILE A 115 -6.61 20.40 -16.24
C ILE A 115 -6.78 20.40 -14.72
N ASN A 116 -6.91 21.57 -14.10
CA ASN A 116 -7.13 21.70 -12.66
C ASN A 116 -8.41 20.96 -12.21
N THR A 117 -9.47 21.04 -13.01
CA THR A 117 -10.73 20.33 -12.77
C THR A 117 -10.57 18.81 -12.92
N TYR A 118 -9.81 18.34 -13.92
CA TYR A 118 -9.52 16.91 -14.09
C TYR A 118 -8.72 16.34 -12.93
N ILE A 119 -7.68 17.04 -12.47
CA ILE A 119 -6.89 16.63 -11.30
C ILE A 119 -7.78 16.57 -10.06
N LEU A 120 -8.64 17.57 -9.87
CA LEU A 120 -9.60 17.59 -8.78
C LEU A 120 -10.51 16.35 -8.85
N ILE A 121 -11.21 16.12 -9.95
CA ILE A 121 -12.12 14.96 -10.11
C ILE A 121 -11.37 13.65 -9.87
N ALA A 122 -10.20 13.50 -10.47
CA ALA A 122 -9.43 12.28 -10.34
C ALA A 122 -8.87 12.04 -8.94
N SER A 123 -8.55 13.11 -8.19
CA SER A 123 -8.13 13.01 -6.79
C SER A 123 -9.21 12.43 -5.87
N TRP A 124 -10.49 12.52 -6.26
CA TRP A 124 -11.62 11.94 -5.53
C TRP A 124 -11.88 10.47 -5.85
N ILE A 125 -11.39 9.96 -6.98
CA ILE A 125 -11.62 8.58 -7.42
C ILE A 125 -11.06 7.59 -6.38
N ILE A 126 -9.79 7.75 -5.99
CA ILE A 126 -9.13 6.86 -5.04
C ILE A 126 -9.82 6.88 -3.65
N PRO A 127 -10.10 8.05 -3.03
CA PRO A 127 -10.93 8.14 -1.83
C PRO A 127 -12.29 7.44 -1.96
N ALA A 128 -12.99 7.62 -3.08
CA ALA A 128 -14.30 7.01 -3.29
C ALA A 128 -14.21 5.47 -3.33
N PHE A 129 -13.19 4.92 -3.98
CA PHE A 129 -12.91 3.48 -3.97
C PHE A 129 -12.55 2.97 -2.57
N LEU A 130 -11.68 3.67 -1.85
CA LEU A 130 -11.32 3.33 -0.47
C LEU A 130 -12.53 3.37 0.47
N LEU A 131 -13.39 4.38 0.34
CA LEU A 131 -14.61 4.52 1.12
C LEU A 131 -15.60 3.40 0.81
N THR A 132 -15.81 3.10 -0.47
CA THR A 132 -16.66 1.98 -0.92
C THR A 132 -16.15 0.66 -0.35
N TYR A 133 -14.84 0.44 -0.39
CA TYR A 133 -14.22 -0.75 0.18
C TYR A 133 -14.36 -0.80 1.71
N ALA A 134 -14.21 0.32 2.41
CA ALA A 134 -14.42 0.40 3.85
C ALA A 134 -15.88 0.09 4.24
N ILE A 135 -16.86 0.62 3.51
CA ILE A 135 -18.29 0.30 3.70
C ILE A 135 -18.53 -1.19 3.44
N PHE A 136 -17.95 -1.75 2.37
CA PHE A 136 -18.04 -3.17 2.09
C PHE A 136 -17.48 -4.02 3.24
N LEU A 137 -16.30 -3.69 3.77
CA LEU A 137 -15.73 -4.37 4.93
C LEU A 137 -16.63 -4.26 6.15
N LEU A 138 -17.19 -3.07 6.41
CA LEU A 138 -18.12 -2.84 7.52
C LEU A 138 -19.35 -3.74 7.40
N VAL A 139 -19.93 -3.84 6.19
CA VAL A 139 -21.09 -4.71 5.91
C VAL A 139 -20.72 -6.17 6.14
N VAL A 140 -19.56 -6.63 5.65
CA VAL A 140 -19.09 -8.01 5.84
C VAL A 140 -18.89 -8.30 7.33
N VAL A 141 -18.20 -7.43 8.07
CA VAL A 141 -17.95 -7.59 9.51
C VAL A 141 -19.24 -7.53 10.32
N TYR A 142 -20.24 -6.74 9.90
CA TYR A 142 -21.53 -6.68 10.60
C TYR A 142 -22.41 -7.91 10.32
N ARG A 143 -22.32 -8.49 9.11
CA ARG A 143 -23.12 -9.66 8.70
C ARG A 143 -22.51 -10.99 9.14
N LEU A 144 -21.18 -11.09 9.19
CA LEU A 144 -20.46 -12.35 9.46
C LEU A 144 -20.72 -12.96 10.85
N PRO A 145 -20.79 -12.19 11.96
CA PRO A 145 -21.11 -12.72 13.29
C PRO A 145 -22.48 -13.39 13.36
N ARG A 146 -23.42 -13.00 12.48
CA ARG A 146 -24.75 -13.63 12.41
C ARG A 146 -24.73 -15.00 11.71
N LEU A 147 -23.66 -15.30 10.96
CA LEU A 147 -23.54 -16.52 10.15
C LEU A 147 -22.60 -17.57 10.76
N LEU A 148 -21.70 -17.17 11.66
CA LEU A 148 -20.91 -18.08 12.47
C LEU A 148 -21.55 -18.16 13.85
N PRO A 149 -22.55 -19.05 14.06
CA PRO A 149 -23.01 -19.34 15.40
C PRO A 149 -21.78 -19.72 16.22
N SER A 150 -21.62 -19.03 17.35
CA SER A 150 -20.48 -19.13 18.26
C SER A 150 -20.02 -20.58 18.40
N ARG A 151 -18.96 -20.95 17.66
CA ARG A 151 -18.33 -22.27 17.78
C ARG A 151 -17.49 -22.36 19.06
N GLU A 152 -17.53 -21.32 19.88
CA GLU A 152 -16.86 -21.19 21.18
C GLU A 152 -17.69 -21.75 22.35
N SER A 153 -18.87 -22.33 22.14
CA SER A 153 -19.67 -22.97 23.21
C SER A 153 -19.62 -24.50 23.16
N THR A 154 -18.58 -25.08 22.57
CA THR A 154 -18.24 -26.49 22.76
C THR A 154 -16.86 -26.60 23.40
N LEU A 155 -16.60 -25.79 24.42
CA LEU A 155 -15.81 -26.32 25.53
C LEU A 155 -16.68 -27.46 26.08
N PRO A 156 -16.25 -28.74 25.99
CA PRO A 156 -16.90 -29.78 26.76
C PRO A 156 -16.85 -29.26 28.19
N GLU A 157 -18.01 -28.94 28.78
CA GLU A 157 -18.14 -29.01 30.22
C GLU A 157 -17.64 -30.41 30.55
N ASP A 158 -16.40 -30.46 31.04
CA ASP A 158 -15.82 -31.64 31.62
C ASP A 158 -16.75 -32.05 32.77
N PRO A 159 -17.54 -33.14 32.65
CA PRO A 159 -18.37 -33.62 33.73
C PRO A 159 -17.53 -34.39 34.76
N GLU A 160 -16.21 -34.18 34.83
CA GLU A 160 -15.34 -34.74 35.86
C GLU A 160 -14.85 -33.70 36.86
N LYS A 161 -15.77 -33.21 37.69
CA LYS A 161 -15.50 -33.23 39.13
C LYS A 161 -16.23 -34.43 39.75
N PRO A 162 -15.64 -35.64 39.71
CA PRO A 162 -16.04 -36.66 40.64
C PRO A 162 -15.83 -36.12 42.06
N LEU A 163 -16.93 -36.14 42.81
CA LEU A 163 -16.94 -36.15 44.25
C LEU A 163 -15.77 -36.97 44.80
N ALA A 164 -15.10 -36.43 45.83
CA ALA A 164 -14.46 -37.17 46.90
C ALA A 164 -13.57 -38.35 46.48
N ARG A 165 -12.25 -38.14 46.46
CA ARG A 165 -11.34 -39.21 46.84
C ARG A 165 -10.37 -38.73 47.89
N ALA A 166 -10.69 -39.15 49.12
CA ALA A 166 -9.79 -39.17 50.24
C ALA A 166 -8.43 -39.74 49.80
N SER A 167 -7.39 -39.05 50.22
CA SER A 167 -6.02 -39.52 50.19
C SER A 167 -5.91 -40.76 51.10
N THR A 168 -5.90 -41.94 50.48
CA THR A 168 -5.34 -43.15 51.08
C THR A 168 -4.56 -43.89 50.00
N LEU A 169 -3.24 -43.89 50.18
CA LEU A 169 -2.26 -44.80 49.55
C LEU A 169 -2.74 -46.26 49.61
N PRO A 170 -2.44 -47.05 48.56
CA PRO A 170 -1.44 -48.11 48.72
C PRO A 170 -0.49 -48.17 47.50
N LEU A 171 0.83 -48.22 47.68
CA LEU A 171 1.66 -49.42 47.92
C LEU A 171 1.56 -50.47 46.79
N GLN A 172 2.66 -50.60 46.02
CA GLN A 172 3.19 -51.75 45.24
C GLN A 172 2.22 -52.53 44.32
N THR A 173 2.57 -52.88 43.09
CA THR A 173 3.62 -53.86 42.76
C THR A 173 4.11 -53.72 41.32
N ALA A 174 5.34 -54.21 41.13
CA ALA A 174 6.01 -54.42 39.87
C ALA A 174 5.36 -55.54 39.02
N ASP A 175 5.79 -55.52 37.75
CA ASP A 175 5.95 -56.63 36.81
C ASP A 175 4.96 -56.84 35.64
N GLU A 176 5.62 -56.78 34.47
CA GLU A 176 5.55 -57.66 33.30
C GLU A 176 4.42 -57.57 32.26
N HIS A 177 4.90 -57.18 31.07
CA HIS A 177 4.58 -57.70 29.75
C HIS A 177 3.15 -57.61 29.21
N ALA A 178 2.93 -56.60 28.36
CA ALA A 178 1.99 -56.71 27.25
C ALA A 178 2.55 -56.02 26.00
N LEU A 179 2.62 -56.79 24.91
CA LEU A 179 3.15 -56.44 23.60
C LEU A 179 2.56 -55.15 23.03
N ALA A 180 3.46 -54.24 22.66
CA ALA A 180 3.15 -53.03 21.89
C ALA A 180 2.90 -53.37 20.41
N VAL A 181 1.65 -53.21 19.97
CA VAL A 181 1.27 -53.16 18.55
C VAL A 181 1.54 -51.73 18.05
N PRO A 182 2.35 -51.52 17.00
CA PRO A 182 2.57 -50.19 16.45
C PRO A 182 1.38 -49.81 15.55
N SER A 183 0.39 -49.10 16.12
CA SER A 183 -0.62 -48.38 15.34
C SER A 183 0.01 -47.10 14.78
N GLY A 184 0.72 -47.24 13.67
CA GLY A 184 1.23 -46.12 12.88
C GLY A 184 0.09 -45.35 12.21
N THR A 185 -0.53 -44.43 12.94
CA THR A 185 -1.27 -43.30 12.35
C THR A 185 -0.26 -42.38 11.67
N ARG A 186 0.05 -42.77 10.44
CA ARG A 186 0.97 -42.08 9.54
C ARG A 186 0.39 -40.70 9.22
N ASP A 187 0.93 -39.70 9.90
CA ASP A 187 0.55 -38.30 9.80
C ASP A 187 0.72 -37.80 8.36
N SER A 188 -0.40 -37.62 7.66
CA SER A 188 -0.43 -37.15 6.27
C SER A 188 0.21 -35.77 6.09
N SER A 189 0.37 -35.03 7.19
CA SER A 189 1.08 -33.76 7.26
C SER A 189 2.57 -33.88 6.96
N GLN A 190 3.23 -34.99 7.34
CA GLN A 190 4.67 -35.19 7.06
C GLN A 190 4.94 -35.42 5.58
N ARG A 191 4.06 -36.13 4.87
CA ARG A 191 4.25 -36.43 3.44
C ARG A 191 4.18 -35.19 2.56
N MET A 192 3.37 -34.20 2.94
CA MET A 192 3.28 -32.94 2.21
C MET A 192 4.48 -32.01 2.49
N LYS A 193 5.07 -32.11 3.68
CA LYS A 193 6.32 -31.39 4.01
C LYS A 193 7.52 -31.95 3.25
N GLU A 194 7.63 -33.27 3.10
CA GLU A 194 8.69 -33.88 2.27
C GLU A 194 8.56 -33.51 0.79
N LEU A 195 7.33 -33.51 0.25
CA LEU A 195 7.12 -33.09 -1.14
C LEU A 195 7.45 -31.61 -1.37
N LEU A 196 7.14 -30.73 -0.41
CA LEU A 196 7.52 -29.31 -0.51
C LEU A 196 9.03 -29.12 -0.39
N ALA A 197 9.71 -29.86 0.50
CA ALA A 197 11.17 -29.77 0.64
C ALA A 197 11.92 -30.26 -0.63
N ALA A 198 11.37 -31.26 -1.33
CA ALA A 198 11.92 -31.76 -2.58
C ALA A 198 11.74 -30.80 -3.77
N VAL A 199 10.65 -30.01 -3.80
CA VAL A 199 10.39 -29.04 -4.88
C VAL A 199 11.21 -27.75 -4.71
N PHE A 200 11.54 -27.38 -3.48
CA PHE A 200 12.23 -26.11 -3.19
C PHE A 200 13.72 -26.26 -2.82
N SER A 201 14.30 -27.46 -2.91
CA SER A 201 15.77 -27.66 -2.82
C SER A 201 16.43 -27.47 -4.20
N GLU A 202 16.24 -26.29 -4.80
CA GLU A 202 17.14 -25.82 -5.85
C GLU A 202 18.27 -25.05 -5.18
N ASP A 203 19.40 -25.72 -4.99
CA ASP A 203 20.67 -25.12 -4.59
C ASP A 203 21.09 -24.05 -5.62
N PRO A 204 21.24 -22.77 -5.23
CA PRO A 204 21.81 -21.75 -6.09
C PRO A 204 23.34 -21.80 -5.94
N SER A 205 23.97 -22.83 -6.51
CA SER A 205 25.43 -22.92 -6.59
C SER A 205 25.92 -23.30 -7.99
N THR A 206 25.37 -22.64 -9.01
CA THR A 206 26.05 -22.55 -10.31
C THR A 206 26.85 -21.26 -10.38
N SER A 207 28.11 -21.39 -9.94
CA SER A 207 29.21 -20.48 -10.28
C SER A 207 29.35 -20.43 -11.81
N VAL A 208 28.93 -19.33 -12.43
CA VAL A 208 29.21 -19.03 -13.84
C VAL A 208 30.38 -18.05 -13.91
N PRO A 209 31.33 -18.23 -14.86
CA PRO A 209 32.66 -17.65 -14.80
C PRO A 209 32.66 -16.17 -15.19
N ASP A 210 33.60 -15.45 -14.59
CA ASP A 210 34.10 -14.15 -14.99
C ASP A 210 35.01 -14.29 -16.23
N PRO A 211 34.75 -13.56 -17.32
CA PRO A 211 35.80 -13.20 -18.25
C PRO A 211 35.82 -11.68 -18.44
N THR A 212 36.70 -11.06 -17.68
CA THR A 212 37.56 -9.94 -18.09
C THR A 212 37.48 -9.49 -19.55
N SER A 213 37.48 -8.16 -19.67
CA SER A 213 38.09 -7.36 -20.74
C SER A 213 37.14 -6.81 -21.80
N ILE A 214 37.01 -5.48 -21.83
CA ILE A 214 37.63 -4.61 -22.85
C ILE A 214 37.04 -3.19 -22.77
N ARG A 215 37.92 -2.21 -22.98
CA ARG A 215 37.70 -0.81 -23.40
C ARG A 215 37.46 0.23 -22.30
N LYS A 216 38.51 0.95 -21.89
CA LYS A 216 39.18 2.12 -22.53
C LYS A 216 38.45 3.44 -22.30
N ASP A 217 39.04 4.22 -21.39
CA ASP A 217 39.54 5.58 -21.60
C ASP A 217 38.88 6.44 -22.66
N ASN A 218 38.31 7.56 -22.19
CA ASN A 218 38.34 8.92 -22.77
C ASN A 218 37.06 9.65 -22.30
N ARG A 219 37.03 10.93 -21.89
CA ARG A 219 37.96 12.04 -22.07
C ARG A 219 37.27 13.31 -21.54
N LYS A 220 38.09 14.24 -21.04
CA LYS A 220 37.87 15.70 -20.92
C LYS A 220 36.99 16.24 -19.79
N SER A 221 37.69 16.58 -18.71
CA SER A 221 37.83 17.95 -18.21
C SER A 221 37.46 19.09 -19.19
N LEU A 222 36.48 19.90 -18.81
CA LEU A 222 36.34 21.34 -19.07
C LEU A 222 35.69 21.89 -17.78
N SER A 223 36.39 22.55 -16.84
CA SER A 223 37.01 23.88 -16.96
C SER A 223 36.19 24.83 -17.82
N GLY A 224 35.32 25.59 -17.17
CA GLY A 224 34.46 26.60 -17.77
C GLY A 224 34.08 27.64 -16.74
N SER A 225 35.08 28.39 -16.29
CA SER A 225 34.94 29.66 -15.59
C SER A 225 34.08 30.61 -16.43
N HIS A 226 32.97 31.09 -15.89
CA HIS A 226 32.35 32.32 -16.37
C HIS A 226 31.82 33.15 -15.20
N SER A 227 32.72 33.98 -14.68
CA SER A 227 32.37 35.22 -14.00
C SER A 227 31.61 36.13 -14.96
N GLY A 228 30.38 36.51 -14.61
CA GLY A 228 29.56 37.47 -15.36
C GLY A 228 28.88 38.45 -14.42
N LYS A 229 29.51 39.62 -14.24
CA LYS A 229 28.92 40.99 -14.19
C LYS A 229 27.41 41.07 -13.88
N ARG A 230 27.01 41.62 -12.74
CA ARG A 230 26.64 43.05 -12.52
C ARG A 230 25.72 43.64 -13.60
N ASP A 231 24.47 43.88 -13.19
CA ASP A 231 23.64 45.08 -13.44
C ASP A 231 22.62 45.07 -12.27
N ARG A 232 22.58 45.95 -11.26
CA ARG A 232 22.49 47.42 -11.17
C ARG A 232 21.46 48.05 -12.13
N ARG A 233 20.40 48.60 -11.48
CA ARG A 233 19.36 49.54 -11.97
C ARG A 233 18.14 48.82 -12.58
N LEU A 234 16.88 49.16 -12.33
CA LEU A 234 16.28 50.42 -11.90
C LEU A 234 15.14 50.18 -10.90
N SER A 235 15.23 50.81 -9.74
CA SER A 235 14.07 51.20 -8.92
C SER A 235 13.33 52.32 -9.65
N LYS A 236 12.11 52.05 -10.14
CA LYS A 236 11.16 53.11 -10.51
C LYS A 236 10.35 53.50 -9.26
N PRO A 237 10.28 54.78 -8.88
CA PRO A 237 9.34 55.23 -7.87
C PRO A 237 7.91 55.19 -8.41
N VAL A 238 6.99 54.70 -7.59
CA VAL A 238 5.53 54.78 -7.84
C VAL A 238 5.09 56.22 -7.56
N PRO A 239 4.32 56.86 -8.46
CA PRO A 239 3.77 58.19 -8.20
C PRO A 239 2.69 58.11 -7.12
N LEU A 240 2.93 58.85 -6.05
CA LEU A 240 1.93 59.28 -5.08
C LEU A 240 0.98 60.25 -5.82
N ASN A 241 -0.20 59.78 -6.21
CA ASN A 241 -1.30 60.68 -6.55
C ASN A 241 -2.26 60.78 -5.37
N TYR A 242 -2.31 61.99 -4.86
CA TYR A 242 -3.30 62.54 -3.95
C TYR A 242 -4.68 62.60 -4.63
N ILE A 243 -5.72 62.22 -3.88
CA ILE A 243 -7.01 62.91 -3.61
C ILE A 243 -8.02 61.84 -3.17
#